data_AF-A0A7C5F2I7-F1
#
_entry.id   AF-A0A7C5F2I7-F1
#
_cell.length_a   1.000
_cell.length_b   1.000
_cell.length_c   1.000
_cell.angle_alpha   90.00
_cell.angle_beta   90.00
_cell.angle_gamma   90.00
#
_symmetry.space_group_name_H-M   'P 1'
#
loop_
_entity.id
_entity.type
_entity.pdbx_description
1 polymer ?
#
loop_
_entity_poly.entity_id
_entity_poly.type
_entity_poly.pdbx_seq_one_letter_code
_entity_poly.pdbx_strand_id
1 'polypeptide(L)'
;MRESQRVLDAILREEIREADVSEAKRRVGRLVDRALSDEETELVTALTQSMIRPNSFLDVAETLARREAARAAVEPVRWNIQAGESVLREGEIVTELAYEKLRVLGLL
;
A
#
# COMPACT_ATOMS: atom_id res chain seq x y z
N MET A 1 34.49 -4.39 9.91
CA MET A 1 33.90 -4.38 8.54
C MET A 1 32.86 -5.49 8.32
N ARG A 2 33.16 -6.78 8.57
CA ARG A 2 32.21 -7.90 8.34
C ARG A 2 30.91 -7.76 9.13
N GLU A 3 31.00 -7.25 10.36
CA GLU A 3 29.83 -7.03 11.20
C GLU A 3 28.89 -5.95 10.65
N SER A 4 29.44 -4.82 10.18
CA SER A 4 28.65 -3.76 9.55
C SER A 4 27.88 -4.27 8.33
N GLN A 5 28.50 -5.12 7.51
CA GLN A 5 27.84 -5.76 6.36
C GLN A 5 26.69 -6.66 6.82
N ARG A 6 26.92 -7.51 7.83
CA ARG A 6 25.89 -8.40 8.38
C ARG A 6 24.67 -7.63 8.89
N VAL A 7 24.89 -6.55 9.64
CA VAL A 7 23.81 -5.73 10.21
C VAL A 7 23.09 -4.95 9.10
N LEU A 8 23.83 -4.40 8.13
CA LEU A 8 23.24 -3.71 6.99
C LEU A 8 22.35 -4.63 6.17
N ASP A 9 22.81 -5.84 5.85
CA ASP A 9 22.03 -6.85 5.12
C ASP A 9 20.77 -7.26 5.87
N ALA A 10 20.85 -7.41 7.20
CA ALA A 10 19.70 -7.74 8.03
C ALA A 10 18.64 -6.64 8.00
N ILE A 11 19.06 -5.37 7.99
CA ILE A 11 18.15 -4.22 7.95
C ILE A 11 17.54 -4.03 6.56
N LEU A 12 18.35 -4.09 5.50
CA LEU A 12 17.90 -3.85 4.12
C LEU A 12 17.09 -5.00 3.52
N ARG A 13 17.01 -6.16 4.19
CA ARG A 13 16.07 -7.25 3.83
C ARG A 13 14.61 -6.90 4.11
N GLU A 14 14.37 -5.98 5.04
CA GLU A 14 13.03 -5.53 5.37
C GLU A 14 12.66 -4.30 4.53
N GLU A 15 11.36 -4.08 4.34
CA GLU A 15 10.86 -2.87 3.68
C GLU A 15 11.15 -1.64 4.56
N ILE A 16 11.86 -0.66 4.00
CA ILE A 16 12.16 0.63 4.64
C ILE A 16 11.60 1.72 3.75
N ARG A 17 10.53 2.33 4.23
CA ARG A 17 9.95 3.53 3.62
C ARG A 17 10.69 4.76 4.09
N GLU A 18 10.51 5.86 3.38
CA GLU A 18 11.13 7.14 3.74
C GLU A 18 10.80 7.59 5.17
N ALA A 19 9.55 7.38 5.62
CA ALA A 19 9.12 7.69 6.97
C ALA A 19 9.81 6.82 8.05
N ASP A 20 10.23 5.61 7.70
CA ASP A 20 10.69 4.59 8.64
C ASP A 20 12.22 4.54 8.77
N VAL A 21 12.97 5.34 8.00
CA VAL A 21 14.44 5.38 8.01
C VAL A 21 15.00 5.64 9.42
N SER A 22 14.37 6.54 10.17
CA SER A 22 14.78 6.84 11.55
C SER A 22 14.60 5.65 12.48
N GLU A 23 13.57 4.83 12.27
CA GLU A 23 13.37 3.59 13.02
C GLU A 23 14.37 2.51 12.62
N ALA A 24 14.63 2.34 11.32
CA ALA A 24 15.65 1.43 10.82
C ALA A 24 17.04 1.75 11.41
N LYS A 25 17.39 3.03 11.56
CA LYS A 25 18.65 3.45 12.23
C LYS A 25 18.69 3.09 13.72
N ARG A 26 17.57 3.18 14.44
CA ARG A 26 17.50 2.76 15.86
C ARG A 26 17.63 1.25 16.03
N ARG A 27 17.24 0.47 15.03
CA ARG A 27 17.36 -0.99 15.04
C ARG A 27 18.80 -1.48 14.94
N VAL A 28 19.70 -0.71 14.31
CA VAL A 28 21.13 -1.02 14.21
C VAL A 28 21.72 -1.38 15.57
N GLY A 29 21.55 -0.53 16.58
CA GLY A 29 22.12 -0.76 17.91
C GLY A 29 21.59 -2.00 18.64
N ARG A 30 20.44 -2.55 18.21
CA ARG A 30 19.92 -3.82 18.74
C ARG A 30 20.52 -5.04 18.07
N LEU A 31 21.07 -4.88 16.86
CA LEU A 31 21.56 -5.96 16.01
C LEU A 31 23.09 -6.12 16.05
N VAL A 32 23.81 -5.09 16.50
CA VAL A 32 25.28 -5.14 16.67
C VAL A 32 25.64 -6.16 17.75
N ASP A 33 26.67 -6.96 17.48
CA ASP A 33 27.19 -7.95 18.41
C ASP A 33 27.68 -7.29 19.72
N ARG A 34 27.24 -7.86 20.86
CA ARG A 34 27.61 -7.40 22.21
C ARG A 34 29.02 -7.83 22.63
N ALA A 35 29.66 -8.69 21.85
CA ALA A 35 31.04 -9.11 22.07
C ALA A 35 32.08 -8.06 21.63
N LEU A 36 31.64 -7.02 20.90
CA LEU A 36 32.49 -5.90 20.51
C LEU A 36 32.76 -4.97 21.70
N SER A 37 33.92 -4.31 21.67
CA SER A 37 34.20 -3.18 22.56
C SER A 37 33.27 -2.00 22.28
N ASP A 38 33.20 -1.05 23.21
CA ASP A 38 32.35 0.14 23.08
C ASP A 38 32.77 0.99 21.85
N GLU A 39 34.07 1.17 21.62
CA GLU A 39 34.61 1.90 20.45
C GLU A 39 34.27 1.19 19.13
N GLU A 40 34.38 -0.14 19.08
CA GLU A 40 34.02 -0.91 17.89
C GLU A 40 32.51 -0.87 17.62
N THR A 41 31.70 -0.92 18.68
CA THR A 41 30.24 -0.82 18.60
C THR A 41 29.82 0.53 18.05
N GLU A 42 30.43 1.62 18.53
CA GLU A 42 30.16 2.97 18.07
C GLU A 42 30.54 3.15 16.60
N LEU A 43 31.73 2.66 16.21
CA LEU A 43 32.20 2.70 14.83
C LEU A 43 31.30 1.91 13.88
N VAL A 44 30.93 0.67 14.25
CA VAL A 44 30.04 -0.18 13.44
C VAL A 44 28.66 0.44 13.31
N THR A 45 28.15 1.02 14.39
CA THR A 45 26.83 1.69 14.40
C THR A 45 26.83 2.91 13.49
N ALA A 46 27.83 3.80 13.63
CA ALA A 46 27.94 5.00 12.82
C ALA A 46 28.06 4.68 11.32
N LEU A 47 28.91 3.70 10.98
CA LEU A 47 29.08 3.24 9.59
C LEU A 47 27.78 2.69 9.03
N THR A 48 27.12 1.78 9.75
CA THR A 48 25.88 1.14 9.28
C THR A 48 24.76 2.16 9.11
N GLN A 49 24.58 3.08 10.08
CA GLN A 49 23.56 4.12 10.01
C GLN A 49 23.76 5.08 8.83
N SER A 50 25.00 5.34 8.42
CA SER A 50 25.30 6.18 7.25
C SER A 50 24.89 5.54 5.92
N MET A 51 24.81 4.20 5.88
CA MET A 51 24.51 3.42 4.68
C MET A 51 23.02 3.07 4.53
N ILE A 52 22.20 3.27 5.57
CA ILE A 52 20.76 3.02 5.51
C ILE A 52 20.07 4.08 4.64
N ARG A 53 19.39 3.63 3.59
CA ARG A 53 18.52 4.42 2.72
C ARG A 53 17.18 3.70 2.51
N PRO A 54 16.11 4.42 2.13
CA PRO A 54 14.86 3.78 1.72
C PRO A 54 15.13 2.78 0.58
N ASN A 55 14.60 1.57 0.73
CA ASN A 55 14.69 0.50 -0.27
C ASN A 55 13.30 0.14 -0.85
N SER A 56 12.26 0.86 -0.43
CA SER A 56 10.90 0.75 -0.93
C SER A 56 10.42 2.10 -1.43
N PHE A 57 9.73 2.08 -2.56
CA PHE A 57 9.11 3.24 -3.16
C PHE A 57 7.66 2.89 -3.50
N LEU A 58 6.77 3.87 -3.37
CA LEU A 58 5.37 3.68 -3.74
C LEU A 58 5.26 3.51 -5.26
N ASP A 59 4.95 2.30 -5.71
CA ASP A 59 4.56 2.04 -7.10
C ASP A 59 3.06 2.32 -7.29
N VAL A 60 2.77 3.55 -7.72
CA VAL A 60 1.40 3.99 -8.01
C VAL A 60 0.82 3.21 -9.19
N ALA A 61 1.63 2.83 -10.19
CA ALA A 61 1.18 2.13 -11.38
C ALA A 61 0.72 0.70 -11.04
N GLU A 62 1.51 -0.03 -10.25
CA GLU A 62 1.14 -1.36 -9.78
C GLU A 62 -0.11 -1.32 -8.89
N THR A 63 -0.22 -0.31 -8.02
CA THR A 63 -1.40 -0.11 -7.18
C THR A 63 -2.65 0.14 -8.02
N LEU A 64 -2.56 0.96 -9.07
CA LEU A 64 -3.67 1.21 -9.98
C LEU A 64 -4.03 -0.04 -10.80
N ALA A 65 -3.03 -0.78 -11.31
CA ALA A 65 -3.26 -2.01 -12.05
C ALA A 65 -3.98 -3.07 -11.19
N ARG A 66 -3.58 -3.23 -9.92
CA ARG A 66 -4.27 -4.14 -8.98
C ARG A 66 -5.70 -3.70 -8.67
N ARG A 67 -5.95 -2.38 -8.56
CA ARG A 67 -7.31 -1.85 -8.39
C ARG A 67 -8.19 -2.13 -9.60
N GLU A 68 -7.67 -1.94 -10.81
CA GLU A 68 -8.40 -2.20 -12.05
C GLU A 68 -8.68 -3.70 -12.21
N ALA A 69 -7.69 -4.56 -11.95
CA ALA A 69 -7.87 -6.01 -11.97
C ALA A 69 -8.93 -6.47 -10.95
N ALA A 70 -8.94 -5.89 -9.74
CA ALA A 70 -9.97 -6.18 -8.74
C ALA A 70 -11.37 -5.72 -9.19
N ARG A 71 -11.49 -4.58 -9.86
CA ARG A 71 -12.77 -4.13 -10.45
C ARG A 71 -13.22 -5.07 -11.56
N ALA A 72 -12.32 -5.46 -12.45
CA ALA A 72 -12.63 -6.36 -13.57
C ALA A 72 -13.01 -7.78 -13.10
N ALA A 73 -12.50 -8.22 -11.95
CA ALA A 73 -12.81 -9.52 -11.37
C ALA A 73 -14.22 -9.60 -10.73
N VAL A 74 -14.88 -8.46 -10.50
CA VAL A 74 -16.25 -8.44 -9.97
C VAL A 74 -17.24 -8.46 -11.13
N GLU A 75 -18.09 -9.49 -11.18
CA GLU A 75 -19.18 -9.53 -12.16
C GLU A 75 -20.16 -8.37 -11.91
N PRO A 76 -20.51 -7.59 -12.94
CA PRO A 76 -21.46 -6.50 -12.79
C PRO A 76 -22.84 -7.05 -12.43
N VAL A 77 -23.50 -6.43 -11.45
CA VAL A 77 -24.88 -6.76 -11.06
C VAL A 77 -25.81 -6.38 -12.21
N ARG A 78 -26.40 -7.38 -12.88
CA ARG A 78 -27.35 -7.15 -13.97
C ARG A 78 -28.77 -7.07 -13.41
N TRP A 79 -29.45 -5.96 -13.71
CA TRP A 79 -30.88 -5.83 -13.43
C TRP A 79 -31.66 -5.97 -14.73
N ASN A 80 -32.61 -6.91 -14.77
CA ASN A 80 -33.57 -6.99 -15.87
C ASN A 80 -34.74 -6.05 -15.59
N ILE A 81 -35.03 -5.15 -16.52
CA ILE A 81 -36.22 -4.30 -16.47
C ILE A 81 -37.32 -5.01 -17.25
N GLN A 82 -38.47 -5.25 -16.62
CA GLN A 82 -39.63 -5.82 -17.32
C GLN A 82 -40.50 -4.72 -17.94
N ALA A 83 -41.13 -5.02 -19.08
CA ALA A 83 -42.09 -4.11 -19.70
C ALA A 83 -43.29 -3.90 -18.76
N GLY A 84 -43.57 -2.64 -18.40
CA GLY A 84 -44.61 -2.27 -17.43
C GLY A 84 -44.13 -2.15 -15.98
N GLU A 85 -42.84 -2.32 -15.70
CA GLU A 85 -42.26 -2.09 -14.37
C GLU A 85 -42.29 -0.58 -14.01
N SER A 86 -42.82 -0.26 -12.83
CA SER A 86 -42.79 1.09 -12.27
C SER A 86 -41.38 1.41 -11.77
N VAL A 87 -40.62 2.22 -12.51
CA VAL A 87 -39.22 2.57 -12.17
C VAL A 87 -39.11 3.58 -11.03
N LEU A 88 -40.00 4.58 -11.00
CA LEU A 88 -40.11 5.56 -9.93
C LEU A 88 -41.58 5.97 -9.77
N ARG A 89 -42.03 6.22 -8.54
CA ARG A 89 -43.34 6.83 -8.28
C ARG A 89 -43.21 8.31 -7.93
N GLU A 90 -44.29 9.05 -8.12
CA GLU A 90 -44.34 10.47 -7.75
C GLU A 90 -44.09 10.62 -6.23
N GLY A 91 -43.10 11.47 -5.89
CA GLY A 91 -42.67 11.69 -4.51
C GLY A 91 -41.58 10.74 -3.98
N GLU A 92 -41.12 9.77 -4.78
CA GLU A 92 -40.06 8.83 -4.38
C GLU A 92 -38.65 9.40 -4.59
N ILE A 93 -37.73 9.10 -3.68
CA ILE A 93 -36.34 9.58 -3.77
C ILE A 93 -35.59 8.76 -4.81
N VAL A 94 -34.93 9.45 -5.75
CA VAL A 94 -34.12 8.81 -6.80
C VAL A 94 -32.92 8.10 -6.18
N THR A 95 -32.88 6.78 -6.31
CA THR A 95 -31.70 5.96 -5.99
C THR A 95 -30.80 5.82 -7.22
N GLU A 96 -29.51 5.50 -7.03
CA GLU A 96 -28.56 5.31 -8.14
C GLU A 96 -29.06 4.28 -9.16
N LEU A 97 -29.62 3.16 -8.68
CA LEU A 97 -30.20 2.12 -9.54
C LEU A 97 -31.39 2.66 -10.35
N ALA A 98 -32.25 3.47 -9.74
CA ALA A 98 -33.37 4.05 -10.45
C ALA A 98 -32.92 5.08 -11.50
N TYR A 99 -31.89 5.87 -11.20
CA TYR A 99 -31.27 6.78 -12.15
C TYR A 99 -30.71 6.04 -13.37
N GLU A 100 -29.99 4.93 -13.14
CA GLU A 100 -29.51 4.08 -14.24
C GLU A 100 -30.64 3.49 -15.08
N LYS A 101 -31.72 3.00 -14.45
CA LYS A 101 -32.91 2.50 -15.16
C LYS A 101 -33.54 3.60 -16.04
N LEU A 102 -33.71 4.81 -15.51
CA LEU A 102 -34.25 5.94 -16.27
C LEU A 102 -33.37 6.32 -17.47
N ARG A 103 -32.05 6.33 -17.28
CA ARG A 103 -31.08 6.58 -18.36
C ARG A 103 -31.15 5.54 -19.47
N VAL A 104 -31.22 4.25 -19.12
CA VAL A 104 -31.31 3.15 -20.10
C VAL A 104 -32.64 3.19 -20.86
N LEU A 105 -33.72 3.62 -20.20
CA LEU A 105 -35.04 3.75 -20.81
C LEU A 105 -35.22 5.06 -21.61
N GLY A 106 -34.24 5.97 -21.60
CA GLY A 106 -34.32 7.25 -22.31
C GLY A 106 -35.33 8.23 -21.70
N LEU A 107 -35.56 8.13 -20.39
CA LEU A 107 -36.55 8.93 -19.64
C LEU A 107 -35.89 10.11 -18.88
N LEU A 108 -34.68 10.51 -19.28
CA LEU A 108 -33.91 11.64 -18.76
C LEU A 108 -33.94 12.82 -19.74
#